data_AF-A0A6N1YD29-F1
#
_entry.id   AF-A0A6N1YD29-F1
#
_cell.length_a   1.000
_cell.length_b   1.000
_cell.length_c   1.000
_cell.angle_alpha   90.00
_cell.angle_beta   90.00
_cell.angle_gamma   90.00
#
_symmetry.space_group_name_H-M   'P 1'
#
loop_
_entity.id
_entity.type
_entity.pdbx_description
1 polymer ?
#
loop_
_entity_poly.entity_id
_entity_poly.type
_entity_poly.pdbx_seq_one_letter_code
_entity_poly.pdbx_strand_id
1 'polypeptide(L)' 'MQYVYGAPVETENVLLQGEVDQLRDILLIIHSHFKNLYQGDDNFAMDVEFKITETTDGSRGKLAIKQTRPWID' A
#
# COMPACT_ATOMS: atom_id res chain seq x y z
N MET A 1 -18.58 -4.35 -18.23
CA MET A 1 -17.31 -4.81 -18.82
C MET A 1 -16.50 -3.58 -19.18
N GLN A 2 -15.26 -3.50 -18.71
CA GLN A 2 -14.30 -2.52 -19.22
C GLN A 2 -13.56 -3.11 -20.42
N TYR A 3 -13.18 -2.24 -21.34
CA TYR A 3 -12.38 -2.60 -22.51
C TYR A 3 -11.04 -1.88 -22.39
N VAL A 4 -9.95 -2.63 -22.43
CA VAL A 4 -8.58 -2.11 -22.51
C VAL A 4 -7.97 -2.64 -23.79
N TYR A 5 -7.49 -1.74 -24.66
CA TYR A 5 -7.04 -2.06 -26.02
C TYR A 5 -8.06 -2.85 -26.87
N GLY A 6 -9.36 -2.61 -26.68
CA GLY A 6 -10.43 -3.24 -27.47
C GLY A 6 -10.79 -4.67 -27.06
N ALA A 7 -10.18 -5.21 -26.01
CA ALA A 7 -10.55 -6.51 -25.44
C ALA A 7 -11.31 -6.33 -24.12
N PRO A 8 -12.36 -7.13 -23.85
CA PRO A 8 -13.00 -7.14 -22.56
C PRO A 8 -12.01 -7.65 -21.52
N VAL A 9 -11.81 -6.86 -20.47
CA VAL A 9 -11.02 -7.27 -19.30
C VAL A 9 -11.95 -7.44 -18.11
N GLU A 10 -11.78 -8.55 -17.42
CA GLU A 10 -12.30 -8.69 -16.07
C GLU A 10 -11.51 -7.78 -15.17
N THR A 11 -12.21 -6.88 -14.48
CA THR A 11 -11.61 -6.02 -13.46
C THR A 11 -11.72 -6.74 -12.13
N GLU A 12 -10.58 -7.08 -11.55
CA GLU A 12 -10.50 -7.60 -10.19
C GLU A 12 -9.75 -6.62 -9.29
N ASN A 13 -10.06 -6.66 -7.99
CA ASN A 13 -9.31 -5.91 -7.00
C ASN A 13 -7.95 -6.58 -6.82
N VAL A 14 -6.87 -5.81 -6.99
CA VAL A 14 -5.49 -6.29 -6.78
C VAL A 14 -5.26 -6.72 -5.32
N LEU A 15 -5.96 -6.08 -4.38
CA LEU A 15 -5.89 -6.37 -2.95
C LEU A 15 -7.15 -7.10 -2.48
N LEU A 16 -6.94 -8.09 -1.64
CA LEU A 16 -7.99 -8.69 -0.83
C LEU A 16 -8.40 -7.71 0.28
N GLN A 17 -9.65 -7.78 0.73
CA GLN A 17 -10.14 -6.87 1.77
C GLN A 17 -9.27 -6.90 3.03
N GLY A 18 -8.84 -8.08 3.48
CA GLY A 18 -7.95 -8.22 4.64
C GLY A 18 -6.58 -7.55 4.45
N GLU A 19 -6.08 -7.47 3.21
CA GLU A 19 -4.82 -6.77 2.93
C GLU A 19 -5.02 -5.26 2.85
N VAL A 20 -6.20 -4.79 2.44
CA VAL A 20 -6.56 -3.36 2.52
C VAL A 20 -6.62 -2.93 3.99
N ASP A 21 -7.24 -3.72 4.85
CA ASP A 21 -7.31 -3.44 6.29
C ASP A 21 -5.92 -3.50 6.93
N GLN A 22 -5.12 -4.52 6.59
CA GLN A 22 -3.72 -4.61 7.03
C GLN A 22 -2.88 -3.41 6.56
N LEU A 23 -3.03 -2.98 5.31
CA LEU A 23 -2.31 -1.82 4.78
C LEU A 23 -2.72 -0.55 5.54
N ARG A 24 -4.01 -0.35 5.80
CA ARG A 24 -4.52 0.80 6.57
C ARG A 24 -3.87 0.87 7.95
N ASP A 25 -3.82 -0.24 8.68
CA ASP A 25 -3.23 -0.28 10.02
C ASP A 25 -1.73 0.05 9.98
N ILE A 26 -1.01 -0.51 9.00
CA ILE A 26 0.42 -0.23 8.80
C ILE A 26 0.65 1.25 8.46
N LEU A 27 -0.17 1.84 7.58
CA LEU A 27 -0.08 3.26 7.21
C LEU A 27 -0.29 4.17 8.43
N LEU A 28 -1.24 3.84 9.31
CA LEU A 28 -1.47 4.58 10.55
C LEU A 28 -0.26 4.51 11.50
N ILE A 29 0.36 3.33 11.63
CA ILE A 29 1.57 3.13 12.44
C ILE A 29 2.73 3.95 11.88
N ILE A 30 3.00 3.87 10.58
CA ILE A 30 4.06 4.61 9.89
C ILE A 30 3.85 6.12 10.07
N HIS A 31 2.64 6.61 9.77
CA HIS A 31 2.31 8.03 9.92
C HIS A 31 2.54 8.51 11.36
N SER A 32 1.99 7.80 12.35
CA SER A 32 2.10 8.20 13.76
C SER A 32 3.55 8.21 14.24
N HIS A 33 4.35 7.22 13.84
CA HIS A 33 5.77 7.14 14.20
C HIS A 33 6.56 8.31 13.61
N PHE A 34 6.44 8.53 12.30
CA PHE A 34 7.25 9.53 11.61
C PHE A 34 6.77 10.96 11.82
N LYS A 35 5.47 11.21 11.97
CA LYS A 35 4.94 12.55 12.34
C LYS A 35 5.58 13.03 13.63
N ASN A 36 5.68 12.17 14.63
CA ASN A 36 6.34 12.50 15.90
C ASN A 36 7.86 12.73 15.71
N LEU A 37 8.53 11.90 14.92
CA LEU A 37 9.98 12.01 14.70
C LEU A 37 10.37 13.30 13.96
N TYR A 38 9.59 13.68 12.95
CA TYR A 38 9.84 14.88 12.13
C TYR A 38 9.15 16.14 12.68
N GLN A 39 8.46 16.04 13.82
CA GLN A 39 7.61 17.12 14.36
C GLN A 39 6.65 17.67 13.31
N GLY A 40 6.08 16.75 12.51
CA GLY A 40 5.19 17.06 11.41
C GLY A 40 3.91 17.74 11.91
N ASP A 41 3.42 18.70 11.13
CA ASP A 41 2.18 19.42 11.40
C ASP A 41 0.96 18.59 10.95
N ASP A 42 -0.20 19.24 10.84
CA ASP A 42 -1.44 18.59 10.41
C ASP A 42 -1.45 18.20 8.93
N ASN A 43 -0.54 18.74 8.12
CA ASN A 43 -0.38 18.40 6.71
C ASN A 43 0.70 17.34 6.47
N PHE A 44 1.40 16.89 7.52
CA PHE A 44 2.42 15.86 7.39
C PHE A 44 1.89 14.60 6.70
N ALA A 45 2.53 14.20 5.62
CA ALA A 45 2.19 13.01 4.86
C ALA A 45 3.41 12.13 4.65
N MET A 46 3.14 10.85 4.37
CA MET A 46 4.16 9.85 4.07
C MET A 46 3.83 9.24 2.71
N ASP A 47 4.85 9.06 1.89
CA ASP A 47 4.78 8.21 0.71
C ASP A 47 5.30 6.80 1.07
N VAL A 48 4.56 5.78 0.64
CA VAL A 48 4.76 4.39 1.07
C VAL A 48 4.72 3.47 -0.14
N GLU A 49 5.84 2.78 -0.38
CA GLU A 49 5.94 1.72 -1.38
C GLU A 49 5.73 0.36 -0.71
N PHE A 50 4.84 -0.46 -1.26
CA PHE A 50 4.56 -1.81 -0.77
C PHE A 50 4.47 -2.83 -1.91
N LYS A 51 4.47 -4.11 -1.55
CA LYS A 51 4.20 -5.22 -2.47
C LYS A 51 3.42 -6.32 -1.76
N ILE A 52 2.76 -7.16 -2.54
CA ILE A 52 2.35 -8.49 -2.11
C ILE A 52 3.44 -9.45 -2.57
N THR A 53 4.03 -10.20 -1.64
CA THR A 53 5.04 -11.20 -1.97
C THR A 53 4.40 -12.42 -2.60
N GLU A 54 5.23 -13.29 -3.16
CA GLU A 54 4.84 -14.61 -3.65
C GLU A 54 5.42 -15.67 -2.70
N THR A 55 4.73 -16.79 -2.54
CA THR A 55 5.26 -17.98 -1.86
C THR A 55 6.12 -18.80 -2.83
N THR A 56 6.80 -19.83 -2.34
CA THR A 56 7.69 -20.67 -3.17
C THR A 56 6.95 -21.49 -4.24
N ASP A 57 5.65 -21.71 -4.07
CA ASP A 57 4.80 -22.44 -5.02
C ASP A 57 4.05 -21.53 -6.01
N GLY A 58 4.39 -20.23 -6.05
CA GLY A 58 3.76 -19.26 -6.94
C GLY A 58 2.40 -18.75 -6.45
N SER A 59 1.98 -19.11 -5.24
CA SER A 59 0.75 -18.58 -4.65
C SER A 59 0.98 -17.23 -3.96
N ARG A 60 -0.14 -16.56 -3.62
CA ARG A 60 -0.11 -15.23 -3.01
C ARG A 60 0.51 -15.29 -1.63
N GLY A 61 1.52 -14.46 -1.39
CA GLY A 61 2.22 -14.32 -0.12
C GLY A 61 1.62 -13.23 0.77
N LYS A 62 2.49 -12.40 1.36
CA LYS A 62 2.12 -11.40 2.38
C LYS A 62 2.30 -9.98 1.85
N LEU A 63 1.56 -9.05 2.43
CA LEU A 63 1.84 -7.63 2.27
C LEU A 63 3.16 -7.26 2.96
N ALA A 64 4.05 -6.59 2.24
CA ALA A 64 5.34 -6.13 2.72
C ALA A 64 5.57 -4.66 2.33
N ILE A 65 5.93 -3.83 3.31
CA ILE A 65 6.38 -2.46 3.06
C ILE A 65 7.83 -2.51 2.58
N LYS A 66 8.11 -1.85 1.46
CA LYS A 66 9.45 -1.76 0.88
C LYS A 66 10.16 -0.50 1.34
N GLN A 67 9.48 0.63 1.26
CA GLN A 67 10.05 1.94 1.55
C GLN A 67 8.98 2.88 2.09
N THR A 68 9.40 3.81 2.95
CA THR A 68 8.57 4.90 3.46
C THR A 68 9.41 6.17 3.45
N ARG A 69 8.88 7.27 2.93
CA ARG A 69 9.55 8.58 2.94
C ARG A 69 8.57 9.67 3.38
N PRO A 70 8.99 10.67 4.16
CA PRO A 70 8.20 11.87 4.35
C PRO A 70 7.89 12.49 3.00
N TRP A 71 6.64 12.90 2.82
CA TRP A 71 6.27 13.75 1.71
C TRP A 71 6.73 15.17 2.04
N ILE A 72 7.70 15.66 1.28
CA ILE A 72 8.18 17.04 1.38
C ILE A 72 7.72 17.73 0.10
N ASP A 73 6.87 18.75 0.24
CA ASP A 73 6.54 19.68 -0.83
C ASP A 73 7.69 20.67 -1.09
#